data_AF-A0A1G3PRD1-F1
#
_entry.id   AF-A0A1G3PRD1-F1
#
_cell.length_a   1.000
_cell.length_b   1.000
_cell.length_c   1.000
_cell.angle_alpha   90.00
_cell.angle_beta   90.00
_cell.angle_gamma   90.00
#
_symmetry.space_group_name_H-M   'P 1'
#
loop_
_entity.id
_entity.type
_entity.pdbx_description
1 polymer ?
#
loop_
_entity_poly.entity_id
_entity_poly.type
_entity_poly.pdbx_seq_one_letter_code
_entity_poly.pdbx_strand_id
1 'polypeptide(L)'
;MIAEFAGVRASGYPGRDFVIEPAKDIKGILHIAGIDSPGFVSAPAIALYAIEMLREMGLELREKRGWNPLRAPKPHFRDMPHSERMEAAARDSAYGRVVCRCEEVTEGEVIDAVRGVIPALSYDAVKRRTWLGTGRCQGAFDYPRVIEILAAELGIPVTEVTKRGGKSRFIFRATKEVDNE
;
A
#
# COMPACT_ATOMS: atom_id res chain seq x y z
N MET A 1 -12.37 -15.49 -8.39
CA MET A 1 -12.28 -14.28 -9.23
C MET A 1 -10.82 -14.05 -9.51
N ILE A 2 -10.39 -14.11 -10.78
CA ILE A 2 -9.03 -13.77 -11.18
C ILE A 2 -8.92 -12.24 -11.15
N ALA A 3 -7.90 -11.70 -10.49
CA ALA A 3 -7.65 -10.26 -10.49
C ALA A 3 -6.63 -9.92 -11.58
N GLU A 4 -7.09 -9.25 -12.64
CA GLU A 4 -6.22 -8.66 -13.66
C GLU A 4 -5.98 -7.18 -13.32
N PHE A 5 -4.79 -6.68 -13.63
CA PHE A 5 -4.47 -5.28 -13.48
C PHE A 5 -3.83 -4.76 -14.77
N ALA A 6 -4.13 -3.51 -15.09
CA ALA A 6 -3.47 -2.77 -16.15
C ALA A 6 -2.96 -1.46 -15.55
N GLY A 7 -1.83 -0.99 -16.07
CA GLY A 7 -1.25 0.30 -15.72
C GLY A 7 -1.02 1.12 -16.98
N VAL A 8 -1.15 2.44 -16.87
CA VAL A 8 -0.77 3.38 -17.94
C VAL A 8 0.63 3.87 -17.64
N ARG A 9 1.53 3.78 -18.63
CA ARG A 9 2.86 4.35 -18.55
C ARG A 9 2.81 5.82 -18.93
N ALA A 10 3.42 6.66 -18.11
CA ALA A 10 3.51 8.10 -18.37
C ALA A 10 4.72 8.40 -19.28
N SER A 11 4.82 7.77 -20.44
CA SER A 11 5.97 7.93 -21.34
C SER A 11 6.00 9.34 -21.97
N GLY A 12 7.16 9.98 -21.99
CA GLY A 12 7.35 11.31 -22.58
C GLY A 12 7.23 11.33 -24.12
N TYR A 13 6.78 12.46 -24.67
CA TYR A 13 6.74 12.73 -26.11
C TYR A 13 7.10 14.21 -26.41
N PRO A 14 7.91 14.51 -27.45
CA PRO A 14 8.68 13.57 -28.29
C PRO A 14 9.92 13.05 -27.54
N GLY A 15 10.28 11.77 -27.71
CA GLY A 15 11.60 11.26 -27.26
C GLY A 15 11.63 10.19 -26.17
N ARG A 16 10.50 9.75 -25.59
CA ARG A 16 10.43 8.71 -24.53
C ARG A 16 11.36 8.94 -23.33
N ASP A 17 11.86 10.15 -23.13
CA ASP A 17 12.74 10.50 -22.01
C ASP A 17 11.96 11.22 -20.90
N PHE A 18 12.59 11.33 -19.74
CA PHE A 18 12.06 12.05 -18.58
C PHE A 18 12.12 13.55 -18.84
N VAL A 19 11.06 14.26 -18.44
CA VAL A 19 10.99 15.71 -18.51
C VAL A 19 11.04 16.23 -17.08
N ILE A 20 12.19 16.77 -16.70
CA ILE A 20 12.41 17.38 -15.39
C ILE A 20 12.86 18.81 -15.63
N GLU A 21 11.93 19.76 -15.63
CA GLU A 21 12.20 21.16 -16.00
C GLU A 21 11.22 22.15 -15.36
N PRO A 22 11.59 23.43 -15.16
CA PRO A 22 10.67 24.44 -14.69
C PRO A 22 9.60 24.73 -15.75
N ALA A 23 8.38 25.03 -15.31
CA ALA A 23 7.35 25.47 -16.24
C ALA A 23 7.76 26.80 -16.91
N LYS A 24 7.60 26.88 -18.25
CA LYS A 24 8.01 28.05 -19.04
C LYS A 24 7.19 29.30 -18.70
N ASP A 25 5.88 29.11 -18.53
CA ASP A 25 4.93 30.22 -18.41
C ASP A 25 4.48 30.49 -16.97
N ILE A 26 4.80 29.59 -16.03
CA ILE A 26 4.30 29.66 -14.65
C ILE A 26 5.46 29.54 -13.66
N LYS A 27 5.70 30.62 -12.90
CA LYS A 27 6.74 30.65 -11.87
C LYS A 27 6.39 29.69 -10.71
N GLY A 28 7.40 29.05 -10.15
CA GLY A 28 7.26 28.19 -8.96
C GLY A 28 6.76 26.77 -9.24
N ILE A 29 6.63 26.37 -10.52
CA ILE A 29 6.27 25.00 -10.91
C ILE A 29 7.49 24.30 -11.50
N LEU A 30 7.81 23.13 -10.97
CA LEU A 30 8.76 22.17 -11.55
C LEU A 30 7.97 20.97 -12.09
N HIS A 31 8.14 20.66 -13.37
CA HIS A 31 7.60 19.46 -13.98
C HIS A 31 8.54 18.28 -13.69
N ILE A 32 7.95 17.15 -13.30
CA ILE A 32 8.61 15.83 -13.24
C ILE A 32 7.66 14.89 -13.97
N ALA A 33 7.77 14.84 -15.28
CA ALA A 33 6.85 14.18 -16.20
C ALA A 33 7.61 13.19 -17.10
N GLY A 34 6.89 12.37 -17.87
CA GLY A 34 7.54 11.42 -18.78
C GLY A 34 8.18 10.21 -18.08
N ILE A 35 7.98 10.04 -16.76
CA ILE A 35 8.65 9.03 -15.93
C ILE A 35 8.09 7.62 -16.19
N ASP A 36 8.53 7.01 -17.29
CA ASP A 36 8.39 5.57 -17.58
C ASP A 36 9.64 4.81 -17.09
N SER A 37 9.95 3.62 -17.59
CA SER A 37 11.18 2.88 -17.28
C SER A 37 12.44 3.65 -17.72
N PRO A 38 13.48 3.83 -16.86
CA PRO A 38 13.74 3.19 -15.56
C PRO A 38 13.30 3.98 -14.30
N GLY A 39 12.19 4.71 -14.37
CA GLY A 39 11.76 5.75 -13.41
C GLY A 39 11.73 5.33 -11.94
N PHE A 40 11.27 4.11 -11.64
CA PHE A 40 11.26 3.60 -10.27
C PHE A 40 12.68 3.43 -9.71
N VAL A 41 13.59 2.90 -10.52
CA VAL A 41 15.00 2.67 -10.13
C VAL A 41 15.76 3.99 -10.04
N SER A 42 15.43 4.96 -10.91
CA SER A 42 16.07 6.27 -10.93
C SER A 42 15.43 7.30 -9.98
N ALA A 43 14.39 6.94 -9.22
CA ALA A 43 13.67 7.86 -8.34
C ALA A 43 14.58 8.65 -7.36
N PRO A 44 15.62 8.05 -6.74
CA PRO A 44 16.54 8.81 -5.89
C PRO A 44 17.34 9.87 -6.67
N ALA A 45 17.80 9.55 -7.89
CA ALA A 45 18.55 10.48 -8.72
C ALA A 45 17.64 11.63 -9.23
N ILE A 46 16.41 11.29 -9.63
CA ILE A 46 15.37 12.28 -10.00
C ILE A 46 15.13 13.25 -8.84
N ALA A 47 15.07 12.76 -7.61
CA ALA A 47 14.86 13.61 -6.44
C ALA A 47 16.02 14.60 -6.21
N LEU A 48 17.27 14.15 -6.36
CA LEU A 48 18.45 15.02 -6.24
C LEU A 48 18.46 16.09 -7.35
N TYR A 49 18.17 15.69 -8.58
CA TYR A 49 18.08 16.62 -9.71
C TYR A 49 16.97 17.65 -9.50
N ALA A 50 15.78 17.22 -9.06
CA ALA A 50 14.68 18.14 -8.75
C ALA A 50 15.04 19.14 -7.63
N ILE A 51 15.80 18.72 -6.61
CA ILE A 51 16.29 19.61 -5.54
C ILE A 51 17.21 20.71 -6.10
N GLU A 52 18.11 20.37 -7.02
CA GLU A 52 18.99 21.34 -7.68
C GLU A 52 18.18 22.35 -8.48
N MET A 53 17.24 21.88 -9.30
CA MET A 53 16.37 22.77 -10.10
C MET A 53 15.53 23.70 -9.23
N LEU A 54 14.98 23.20 -8.11
CA LEU A 54 14.23 24.04 -7.17
C LEU A 54 15.11 25.15 -6.57
N ARG A 55 16.38 24.88 -6.29
CA ARG A 55 17.32 25.92 -5.82
C ARG A 55 17.59 26.95 -6.90
N GLU A 56 17.80 26.52 -8.15
CA GLU A 56 17.99 27.42 -9.29
C GLU A 56 16.76 28.29 -9.57
N MET A 57 15.57 27.76 -9.31
CA MET A 57 14.30 28.51 -9.34
C MET A 57 14.17 29.52 -8.19
N GLY A 58 15.12 29.57 -7.25
CA GLY A 58 15.15 30.51 -6.13
C GLY A 58 14.48 30.00 -4.85
N LEU A 59 14.16 28.70 -4.74
CA LEU A 59 13.61 28.14 -3.51
C LEU A 59 14.68 28.02 -2.44
N GLU A 60 14.51 28.73 -1.33
CA GLU A 60 15.35 28.56 -0.14
C GLU A 60 15.09 27.20 0.51
N LEU A 61 16.02 26.25 0.32
CA LEU A 61 15.96 24.94 0.96
C LEU A 61 16.75 24.93 2.26
N ARG A 62 16.06 24.62 3.36
CA ARG A 62 16.67 24.45 4.69
C ARG A 62 16.73 22.99 5.06
N GLU A 63 17.91 22.53 5.44
CA GLU A 63 18.10 21.15 5.88
C GLU A 63 17.29 20.87 7.17
N LYS A 64 16.50 19.80 7.15
CA LYS A 64 15.77 19.32 8.31
C LYS A 64 16.67 18.44 9.17
N ARG A 65 17.39 19.04 10.13
CA ARG A 65 18.40 18.37 10.99
C ARG A 65 17.94 17.10 11.72
N GLY A 66 16.63 16.93 11.96
CA GLY A 66 16.05 15.75 12.61
C GLY A 66 15.35 14.78 11.66
N TRP A 67 15.57 14.86 10.36
CA TRP A 67 14.95 13.95 9.40
C TRP A 67 15.57 12.55 9.50
N ASN A 68 14.75 11.54 9.75
CA ASN A 68 15.15 10.14 9.66
C ASN A 68 14.71 9.57 8.30
N PRO A 69 15.65 9.34 7.35
CA PRO A 69 15.32 8.77 6.05
C PRO A 69 15.08 7.25 6.10
N LEU A 70 15.43 6.61 7.22
CA LEU A 70 15.33 5.15 7.35
C LEU A 70 13.91 4.78 7.78
N ARG A 71 13.22 4.08 6.87
CA ARG A 71 11.97 3.40 7.18
C ARG A 71 12.26 1.94 7.49
N ALA A 72 12.02 1.53 8.73
CA ALA A 72 12.09 0.12 9.09
C ALA A 72 11.10 -0.68 8.21
N PRO A 73 11.55 -1.77 7.55
CA PRO A 73 10.66 -2.62 6.79
C PRO A 73 9.62 -3.22 7.74
N LYS A 74 8.39 -3.39 7.24
CA LYS A 74 7.41 -4.18 7.94
C LYS A 74 7.80 -5.66 7.83
N PRO A 75 7.59 -6.46 8.88
CA PRO A 75 7.87 -7.89 8.84
C PRO A 75 7.06 -8.55 7.72
N HIS A 76 7.71 -9.41 6.95
CA HIS A 76 7.06 -10.31 6.00
C HIS A 76 7.23 -11.73 6.52
N PHE A 77 6.19 -12.28 7.15
CA PHE A 77 6.29 -13.54 7.89
C PHE A 77 6.78 -14.70 7.01
N ARG A 78 6.37 -14.70 5.73
CA ARG A 78 6.78 -15.67 4.72
C ARG A 78 8.28 -15.67 4.43
N ASP A 79 8.96 -14.54 4.60
CA ASP A 79 10.38 -14.37 4.28
C ASP A 79 11.27 -14.58 5.52
N MET A 80 10.67 -14.73 6.71
CA MET A 80 11.39 -14.95 7.97
C MET A 80 11.89 -16.40 8.10
N PRO A 81 13.09 -16.61 8.66
CA PRO A 81 13.53 -17.89 9.19
C PRO A 81 12.56 -18.44 10.25
N HIS A 82 12.53 -19.77 10.41
CA HIS A 82 11.62 -20.41 11.36
C HIS A 82 11.80 -19.92 12.82
N SER A 83 13.04 -19.68 13.27
CA SER A 83 13.31 -19.13 14.61
C SER A 83 12.69 -17.75 14.79
N GLU A 84 12.82 -16.86 13.81
CA GLU A 84 12.24 -15.51 13.86
C GLU A 84 10.71 -15.55 13.83
N ARG A 85 10.11 -16.48 13.08
CA ARG A 85 8.66 -16.72 13.10
C ARG A 85 8.17 -17.12 14.49
N MET A 86 8.90 -18.01 15.16
CA MET A 86 8.60 -18.46 16.53
C MET A 86 8.71 -17.30 17.52
N GLU A 87 9.76 -16.47 17.41
CA GLU A 87 9.93 -15.27 18.24
C GLU A 87 8.81 -14.24 18.00
N ALA A 88 8.43 -14.01 16.74
CA ALA A 88 7.35 -13.10 16.39
C ALA A 88 6.02 -13.58 17.00
N ALA A 89 5.69 -14.87 16.85
CA ALA A 89 4.50 -15.48 17.42
C ALA A 89 4.50 -15.49 18.97
N ALA A 90 5.67 -15.62 19.59
CA ALA A 90 5.83 -15.54 21.04
C ALA A 90 5.64 -14.11 21.57
N ARG A 91 6.11 -13.09 20.81
CA ARG A 91 5.92 -11.67 21.16
C ARG A 91 4.48 -11.21 20.95
N ASP A 92 3.86 -11.64 19.86
CA ASP A 92 2.48 -11.37 19.54
C ASP A 92 1.82 -12.59 18.89
N SER A 93 0.85 -13.17 19.61
CA SER A 93 0.10 -14.34 19.15
C SER A 93 -0.59 -14.16 17.79
N ALA A 94 -0.85 -12.92 17.36
CA ALA A 94 -1.42 -12.62 16.05
C ALA A 94 -0.47 -13.02 14.90
N TYR A 95 0.84 -12.98 15.11
CA TYR A 95 1.82 -13.50 14.15
C TYR A 95 1.85 -15.04 14.10
N GLY A 96 1.25 -15.72 15.08
CA GLY A 96 1.06 -17.18 15.04
C GLY A 96 -0.19 -17.63 14.25
N ARG A 97 -1.05 -16.70 13.82
CA ARG A 97 -2.33 -17.00 13.15
C ARG A 97 -2.24 -16.66 11.67
N VAL A 98 -2.02 -17.67 10.81
CA VAL A 98 -1.98 -17.47 9.36
C VAL A 98 -3.39 -17.21 8.82
N VAL A 99 -3.58 -16.07 8.16
CA VAL A 99 -4.85 -15.64 7.53
C VAL A 99 -4.86 -15.95 6.04
N CYS A 100 -3.74 -15.71 5.34
CA CYS A 100 -3.60 -16.08 3.92
C CYS A 100 -2.58 -17.20 3.77
N ARG A 101 -3.07 -18.44 3.58
CA ARG A 101 -2.19 -19.61 3.39
C ARG A 101 -1.35 -19.53 2.11
N CYS A 102 -1.87 -18.92 1.04
CA CYS A 102 -1.16 -18.89 -0.24
C CYS A 102 0.09 -18.00 -0.21
N GLU A 103 0.08 -16.95 0.61
CA GLU A 103 1.14 -15.95 0.70
C GLU A 103 1.79 -15.93 2.08
N GLU A 104 1.41 -16.88 2.95
CA GLU A 104 1.81 -17.01 4.36
C GLU A 104 1.65 -15.72 5.19
N VAL A 105 0.61 -14.93 4.91
CA VAL A 105 0.32 -13.69 5.65
C VAL A 105 -0.44 -14.00 6.93
N THR A 106 0.02 -13.42 8.02
CA THR A 106 -0.51 -13.57 9.38
C THR A 106 -1.54 -12.51 9.75
N GLU A 107 -2.32 -12.76 10.79
CA GLU A 107 -3.22 -11.78 11.40
C GLU A 107 -2.44 -10.56 11.92
N GLY A 108 -1.25 -10.78 12.48
CA GLY A 108 -0.34 -9.73 12.93
C GLY A 108 0.04 -8.77 11.80
N GLU A 109 0.39 -9.29 10.62
CA GLU A 109 0.70 -8.45 9.45
C GLU A 109 -0.52 -7.64 8.97
N VAL A 110 -1.73 -8.20 9.04
CA VAL A 110 -2.97 -7.48 8.71
C VAL A 110 -3.18 -6.34 9.70
N ILE A 111 -3.10 -6.60 11.00
CA ILE A 111 -3.26 -5.58 12.06
C ILE A 111 -2.20 -4.48 11.91
N ASP A 112 -0.94 -4.85 11.66
CA ASP A 112 0.16 -3.92 11.44
C ASP A 112 -0.06 -2.99 10.24
N ALA A 113 -0.67 -3.52 9.17
CA ALA A 113 -1.02 -2.73 8.00
C ALA A 113 -2.16 -1.75 8.31
N VAL A 114 -3.15 -2.16 9.10
CA VAL A 114 -4.28 -1.30 9.52
C VAL A 114 -3.79 -0.19 10.45
N ARG A 115 -2.94 -0.51 11.43
CA ARG A 115 -2.39 0.43 12.43
C ARG A 115 -1.18 1.23 11.94
N GLY A 116 -0.78 1.07 10.67
CA GLY A 116 0.39 1.74 10.11
C GLY A 116 0.24 3.26 10.04
N VAL A 117 1.37 3.97 9.82
CA VAL A 117 1.41 5.44 9.65
C VAL A 117 0.42 5.93 8.58
N ILE A 118 0.22 5.14 7.53
CA ILE A 118 -0.85 5.31 6.56
C ILE A 118 -1.76 4.09 6.69
N PRO A 119 -2.86 4.20 7.47
CA PRO A 119 -3.75 3.09 7.77
C PRO A 119 -4.33 2.40 6.52
N ALA A 120 -4.33 1.08 6.52
CA ALA A 120 -4.98 0.29 5.48
C ALA A 120 -6.46 0.05 5.81
N LEU A 121 -7.35 0.91 5.29
CA LEU A 121 -8.78 0.94 5.67
C LEU A 121 -9.71 0.07 4.79
N SER A 122 -9.16 -0.77 3.93
CA SER A 122 -9.92 -1.65 3.04
C SER A 122 -9.11 -2.88 2.68
N TYR A 123 -9.77 -3.95 2.25
CA TYR A 123 -9.08 -5.19 1.90
C TYR A 123 -7.97 -4.99 0.85
N ASP A 124 -8.23 -4.24 -0.23
CA ASP A 124 -7.24 -3.95 -1.27
C ASP A 124 -6.11 -3.04 -0.75
N ALA A 125 -6.36 -2.25 0.29
CA ALA A 125 -5.29 -1.51 0.96
C ALA A 125 -4.39 -2.46 1.74
N VAL A 126 -4.94 -3.43 2.47
CA VAL A 126 -4.14 -4.46 3.16
C VAL A 126 -3.37 -5.31 2.15
N LYS A 127 -4.01 -5.75 1.06
CA LYS A 127 -3.38 -6.47 -0.06
C LYS A 127 -2.17 -5.74 -0.61
N ARG A 128 -2.24 -4.43 -0.83
CA ARG A 128 -1.11 -3.60 -1.32
C ARG A 128 0.04 -3.46 -0.30
N ARG A 129 -0.17 -3.83 0.97
CA ARG A 129 0.84 -3.73 2.03
C ARG A 129 1.46 -5.09 2.36
N THR A 130 0.66 -6.15 2.35
CA THR A 130 1.08 -7.47 2.83
C THR A 130 1.12 -8.53 1.75
N TRP A 131 0.63 -8.22 0.54
CA TRP A 131 0.47 -9.17 -0.56
C TRP A 131 -0.59 -10.25 -0.29
N LEU A 132 -1.45 -10.12 0.74
CA LEU A 132 -2.51 -11.10 0.98
C LEU A 132 -3.51 -11.17 -0.19
N GLY A 133 -4.05 -12.37 -0.45
CA GLY A 133 -5.11 -12.57 -1.45
C GLY A 133 -4.68 -12.44 -2.90
N THR A 134 -3.37 -12.49 -3.19
CA THR A 134 -2.80 -12.50 -4.56
C THR A 134 -2.38 -13.90 -5.01
N GLY A 135 -2.32 -14.86 -4.10
CA GLY A 135 -1.89 -16.22 -4.39
C GLY A 135 -2.95 -17.06 -5.10
N ARG A 136 -2.77 -18.38 -5.13
CA ARG A 136 -3.61 -19.31 -5.91
C ARG A 136 -5.11 -19.16 -5.66
N CYS A 137 -5.53 -18.83 -4.44
CA CYS A 137 -6.93 -18.65 -4.08
C CYS A 137 -7.54 -17.30 -4.48
N GLN A 138 -6.72 -16.30 -4.84
CA GLN A 138 -7.15 -14.95 -5.20
C GLN A 138 -8.07 -14.30 -4.14
N GLY A 139 -7.77 -14.55 -2.86
CA GLY A 139 -8.51 -14.01 -1.72
C GLY A 139 -9.71 -14.84 -1.27
N ALA A 140 -10.11 -15.87 -2.03
CA ALA A 140 -11.34 -16.62 -1.77
C ALA A 140 -11.43 -17.21 -0.34
N PHE A 141 -10.29 -17.55 0.27
CA PHE A 141 -10.25 -18.11 1.63
C PHE A 141 -9.93 -17.09 2.73
N ASP A 142 -9.23 -16.01 2.41
CA ASP A 142 -8.81 -15.03 3.42
C ASP A 142 -9.85 -13.93 3.66
N TYR A 143 -10.77 -13.68 2.71
CA TYR A 143 -11.79 -12.63 2.83
C TYR A 143 -12.54 -12.65 4.17
N PRO A 144 -13.16 -13.77 4.62
CA PRO A 144 -13.98 -13.74 5.82
C PRO A 144 -13.18 -13.28 7.04
N ARG A 145 -11.96 -13.82 7.18
CA ARG A 145 -11.09 -13.50 8.32
C ARG A 145 -10.55 -12.07 8.25
N VAL A 146 -10.16 -11.59 7.07
CA VAL A 146 -9.69 -10.20 6.90
C VAL A 146 -10.82 -9.20 7.14
N ILE A 147 -12.05 -9.53 6.75
CA ILE A 147 -13.23 -8.70 7.01
C ILE A 147 -13.47 -8.57 8.52
N GLU A 148 -13.41 -9.67 9.27
CA GLU A 148 -13.53 -9.65 10.73
C GLU A 148 -12.43 -8.79 11.37
N ILE A 149 -11.17 -8.95 10.95
CA ILE A 149 -10.05 -8.18 11.49
C ILE A 149 -10.24 -6.69 11.18
N LEU A 150 -10.59 -6.33 9.95
CA LEU A 150 -10.83 -4.93 9.57
C LEU A 150 -12.00 -4.33 10.36
N ALA A 151 -13.11 -5.05 10.50
CA ALA A 151 -14.25 -4.60 11.27
C ALA A 151 -13.87 -4.32 12.73
N ALA A 152 -13.14 -5.25 13.36
CA ALA A 152 -12.66 -5.10 14.73
C ALA A 152 -11.68 -3.94 14.90
N GLU A 153 -10.68 -3.83 14.03
CA GLU A 153 -9.64 -2.79 14.11
C GLU A 153 -10.18 -1.38 13.80
N LEU A 154 -11.21 -1.28 12.97
CA LEU A 154 -11.83 0.00 12.60
C LEU A 154 -13.02 0.37 13.49
N GLY A 155 -13.52 -0.56 14.31
CA GLY A 155 -14.72 -0.34 15.13
C GLY A 155 -16.00 -0.18 14.31
N ILE A 156 -16.08 -0.85 13.15
CA ILE A 156 -17.23 -0.78 12.22
C ILE A 156 -17.89 -2.16 12.10
N PRO A 157 -19.19 -2.24 11.75
CA PRO A 157 -19.80 -3.53 11.46
C PRO A 157 -19.18 -4.19 10.21
N VAL A 158 -19.18 -5.52 10.16
CA VAL A 158 -18.63 -6.29 9.02
C VAL A 158 -19.29 -5.94 7.67
N THR A 159 -20.52 -5.43 7.70
CA THR A 159 -21.27 -4.93 6.53
C THR A 159 -20.71 -3.63 5.96
N GLU A 160 -19.94 -2.87 6.73
CA GLU A 160 -19.29 -1.63 6.27
C GLU A 160 -17.89 -1.86 5.72
N VAL A 161 -17.30 -3.04 5.92
CA VAL A 161 -15.97 -3.36 5.38
C VAL A 161 -16.02 -3.38 3.85
N THR A 162 -15.09 -2.65 3.23
CA THR A 162 -15.02 -2.50 1.78
C THR A 162 -13.79 -3.18 1.18
N LYS A 163 -13.93 -3.63 -0.08
CA LYS A 163 -12.83 -4.11 -0.90
C LYS A 163 -11.84 -2.99 -1.23
N ARG A 164 -12.31 -1.84 -1.73
CA ARG A 164 -11.47 -0.73 -2.23
C ARG A 164 -12.01 0.67 -1.88
N GLY A 165 -12.83 0.77 -0.84
CA GLY A 165 -13.52 2.00 -0.46
C GLY A 165 -14.85 2.21 -1.21
N GLY A 166 -15.55 3.30 -0.86
CA GLY A 166 -16.82 3.67 -1.47
C GLY A 166 -17.90 2.57 -1.34
N LYS A 167 -18.53 2.22 -2.45
CA LYS A 167 -19.67 1.26 -2.48
C LYS A 167 -19.25 -0.21 -2.56
N SER A 168 -17.96 -0.55 -2.51
CA SER A 168 -17.49 -1.93 -2.70
C SER A 168 -17.56 -2.77 -1.42
N ARG A 169 -18.74 -2.87 -0.78
CA ARG A 169 -18.93 -3.68 0.44
C ARG A 169 -18.86 -5.17 0.11
N PHE A 170 -18.32 -5.97 1.02
CA PHE A 170 -18.31 -7.44 0.87
C PHE A 170 -19.63 -8.07 1.32
N ILE A 171 -20.20 -7.54 2.39
CA ILE A 171 -21.40 -8.08 3.05
C ILE A 171 -22.44 -6.96 3.07
N PHE A 172 -23.65 -7.25 2.61
CA PHE A 172 -24.71 -6.24 2.53
C PHE A 172 -25.68 -6.30 3.71
N ARG A 173 -25.93 -7.51 4.25
CA ARG A 173 -26.90 -7.76 5.32
C ARG A 173 -26.64 -9.12 5.99
N ALA A 174 -27.33 -9.39 7.09
CA ALA A 174 -27.31 -10.71 7.69
C ALA A 174 -28.09 -11.73 6.84
N THR A 175 -27.70 -12.99 6.98
CA THR A 175 -28.39 -14.11 6.35
C THR A 175 -29.82 -14.19 6.86
N LYS A 176 -30.80 -14.24 5.95
CA LYS A 176 -32.26 -14.28 6.21
C LYS A 176 -32.92 -12.98 6.71
N GLU A 177 -32.19 -11.86 6.83
CA GLU A 177 -32.86 -10.56 6.84
C GLU A 177 -33.48 -10.33 5.46
N VAL A 178 -34.80 -10.22 5.39
CA VAL A 178 -35.50 -9.89 4.15
C VAL A 178 -35.88 -8.41 4.27
N ASP A 179 -35.52 -7.61 3.26
CA ASP A 179 -36.01 -6.25 3.19
C ASP A 179 -37.53 -6.32 3.00
N ASN A 180 -38.28 -5.90 4.03
CA ASN A 180 -39.73 -5.77 3.93
C ASN A 180 -40.03 -4.52 3.11
N GLU A 181 -39.90 -4.61 1.79
CA GLU A 181 -40.45 -3.65 0.83
C GLU A 181 -41.83 -4.10 0.34
#